data_AF-A0AAJ2H3U3-F1
#
_entry.id   AF-A0AAJ2H3U3-F1
#
_cell.length_a   1.000
_cell.length_b   1.000
_cell.length_c   1.000
_cell.angle_alpha   90.00
_cell.angle_beta   90.00
_cell.angle_gamma   90.00
#
_symmetry.space_group_name_H-M   'P 1'
#
loop_
_entity.id
_entity.type
_entity.pdbx_description
1 polymer ?
#
loop_
_entity_poly.entity_id
_entity_poly.type
_entity_poly.pdbx_seq_one_letter_code
_entity_poly.pdbx_strand_id
1 'polypeptide(L)' 'MKILSLRLSNLASIAGEQHIDFEQEPLKTAGLIAITGITGAGKTTLLDAICLALFDQVPRLQHAEANKKM' A
#
# COMPACT_ATOMS: atom_id res chain seq x y z
N MET A 1 1.83 -8.62 -15.19
CA MET A 1 1.17 -7.39 -14.70
C MET A 1 2.22 -6.55 -13.98
N LYS A 2 2.28 -5.22 -14.21
CA LYS A 2 3.26 -4.30 -13.60
C LYS A 2 2.53 -3.07 -13.02
N ILE A 3 2.82 -2.68 -11.79
CA ILE A 3 2.32 -1.44 -11.19
C ILE A 3 3.22 -0.28 -11.65
N LEU A 4 2.64 0.74 -12.29
CA LEU A 4 3.40 1.89 -12.83
C LEU A 4 3.40 3.07 -11.87
N SER A 5 2.28 3.33 -11.19
CA SER A 5 2.16 4.36 -10.17
C SER A 5 1.12 3.99 -9.14
N LEU A 6 1.21 4.60 -7.96
CA LEU A 6 0.24 4.51 -6.88
C LEU A 6 -0.10 5.92 -6.41
N ARG A 7 -1.39 6.26 -6.40
CA ARG A 7 -1.91 7.48 -5.76
C ARG A 7 -2.93 7.09 -4.70
N LEU A 8 -2.83 7.70 -3.54
CA LEU A 8 -3.80 7.53 -2.46
C LEU A 8 -3.98 8.84 -1.69
N SER A 9 -5.11 8.96 -1.00
CA SER A 9 -5.39 10.09 -0.12
C SER A 9 -6.09 9.62 1.14
N ASN A 10 -5.61 10.05 2.31
CA ASN A 10 -6.24 9.79 3.61
C ASN A 10 -6.58 8.31 3.87
N LEU A 11 -5.66 7.39 3.56
CA LEU A 11 -5.87 5.96 3.77
C LEU A 11 -5.21 5.51 5.08
N ALA A 12 -6.01 5.00 6.02
CA ALA A 12 -5.58 4.52 7.33
C ALA A 12 -4.56 5.45 8.03
N SER A 13 -3.30 5.03 8.13
CA SER A 13 -2.23 5.78 8.79
C SER A 13 -1.48 6.77 7.88
N ILE A 14 -1.88 6.91 6.62
CA ILE A 14 -1.28 7.83 5.65
C ILE A 14 -2.27 8.97 5.41
N ALA A 15 -1.92 10.17 5.89
CA ALA A 15 -2.71 11.38 5.73
C ALA A 15 -2.30 12.16 4.47
N GLY A 16 -3.25 12.91 3.92
CA GLY A 16 -3.06 13.72 2.73
C GLY A 16 -2.86 12.90 1.47
N GLU A 17 -2.57 13.59 0.36
CA GLU A 17 -2.28 12.95 -0.92
C GLU A 17 -0.84 12.46 -0.98
N GLN A 18 -0.68 11.19 -1.37
CA GLN A 18 0.61 10.59 -1.65
C GLN A 18 0.63 10.05 -3.07
N HIS A 19 1.77 10.20 -3.73
CA HIS A 19 1.99 9.70 -5.08
C HIS A 19 3.37 9.03 -5.15
N ILE A 20 3.39 7.78 -5.61
CA ILE A 20 4.60 7.02 -5.90
C ILE A 20 4.58 6.69 -7.38
N ASP A 21 5.59 7.17 -8.11
CA ASP A 21 5.78 6.86 -9.52
C ASP A 21 6.92 5.85 -9.66
N PHE A 22 6.59 4.60 -10.02
CA PHE A 22 7.58 3.54 -10.17
C PHE A 22 8.33 3.63 -11.52
N GLU A 23 7.88 4.48 -12.45
CA GLU A 23 8.55 4.74 -13.72
C GLU A 23 9.55 5.90 -13.64
N GLN A 24 9.73 6.50 -12.45
CA GLN A 24 10.74 7.51 -12.17
C GLN A 24 11.98 6.91 -11.52
N GLU A 25 13.16 7.46 -11.82
CA GLU A 25 14.39 7.10 -11.11
C GLU A 25 14.32 7.57 -9.65
N PRO A 26 14.86 6.80 -8.69
CA PRO A 26 15.65 5.57 -8.87
C PRO A 26 14.81 4.29 -8.95
N LEU A 27 13.48 4.36 -8.81
CA LEU A 27 12.62 3.17 -8.72
C LEU A 27 12.52 2.40 -10.03
N LYS A 28 12.57 3.13 -11.15
CA LYS A 28 12.47 2.57 -12.52
C LYS A 28 13.52 1.49 -12.78
N THR A 29 14.75 1.71 -12.34
CA THR A 29 15.90 0.81 -12.61
C THR A 29 16.31 -0.04 -11.41
N ALA A 30 15.71 0.16 -10.23
CA ALA A 30 16.10 -0.54 -9.01
C ALA A 30 15.96 -2.07 -9.10
N GLY A 31 14.98 -2.57 -9.85
CA GLY A 31 14.65 -4.01 -9.97
C GLY A 31 14.03 -4.63 -8.70
N LEU A 32 14.44 -4.19 -7.52
CA LEU A 32 13.91 -4.53 -6.21
C LEU A 32 13.80 -3.28 -5.35
N ILE A 33 12.67 -3.10 -4.66
CA ILE A 33 12.39 -1.95 -3.81
C ILE A 33 12.02 -2.44 -2.41
N ALA A 34 12.50 -1.74 -1.39
CA ALA A 34 12.11 -1.98 0.00
C ALA A 34 11.29 -0.80 0.54
N ILE A 35 10.21 -1.10 1.25
CA ILE A 35 9.42 -0.11 2.00
C ILE A 35 9.79 -0.23 3.47
N THR A 36 10.44 0.79 4.03
CA THR A 36 10.98 0.77 5.40
C THR A 36 10.36 1.86 6.26
N GLY A 37 10.59 1.80 7.57
CA GLY A 37 10.07 2.77 8.55
C GLY A 37 9.58 2.11 9.84
N ILE A 38 9.28 2.92 10.85
CA ILE A 38 8.81 2.47 12.17
C ILE A 38 7.45 1.74 12.10
N THR A 39 7.11 0.98 13.13
CA THR A 39 5.76 0.42 13.29
C THR A 39 4.73 1.55 13.32
N GLY A 40 3.62 1.38 12.59
CA GLY A 40 2.60 2.41 12.45
C GLY A 40 2.83 3.44 11.33
N ALA A 41 4.00 3.47 10.69
CA ALA A 41 4.31 4.44 9.62
C ALA A 41 3.52 4.25 8.30
N GLY A 42 2.65 3.23 8.21
CA GLY A 42 1.83 3.01 7.02
C GLY A 42 2.43 2.14 5.92
N LYS A 43 3.51 1.39 6.20
CA LYS A 43 4.11 0.45 5.23
C LYS A 43 3.08 -0.52 4.63
N THR A 44 2.28 -1.19 5.47
CA THR A 44 1.22 -2.09 4.99
C THR A 44 0.03 -1.33 4.42
N THR A 45 -0.18 -0.08 4.82
CA THR A 45 -1.22 0.79 4.24
C THR A 45 -0.96 1.07 2.75
N LEU A 46 0.31 1.21 2.34
CA LEU A 46 0.66 1.30 0.91
C LEU A 46 0.28 0.03 0.14
N LEU A 47 0.52 -1.15 0.71
CA LEU A 47 0.16 -2.42 0.08
C LEU A 47 -1.37 -2.61 0.02
N ASP A 48 -2.06 -2.25 1.10
CA ASP A 48 -3.52 -2.26 1.14
C ASP A 48 -4.13 -1.30 0.11
N ALA A 49 -3.51 -0.13 -0.14
CA ALA A 49 -3.97 0.79 -1.18
C ALA A 49 -3.99 0.13 -2.56
N ILE A 50 -2.95 -0.66 -2.87
CA ILE A 50 -2.86 -1.41 -4.13
C ILE A 50 -3.97 -2.45 -4.21
N CYS A 51 -4.17 -3.24 -3.14
CA CYS A 51 -5.22 -4.25 -3.11
C CYS A 51 -6.62 -3.63 -3.20
N LEU A 52 -6.87 -2.53 -2.49
CA LEU A 52 -8.14 -1.83 -2.48
C LEU A 52 -8.46 -1.29 -3.87
N ALA A 53 -7.50 -0.62 -4.53
CA ALA A 53 -7.69 -0.04 -5.84
C ALA A 53 -7.95 -1.08 -6.95
N LEU A 54 -7.35 -2.27 -6.85
CA LEU A 54 -7.46 -3.31 -7.87
C LEU A 54 -8.60 -4.30 -7.61
N PHE A 55 -8.95 -4.54 -6.35
CA PHE A 55 -9.81 -5.66 -5.95
C PHE A 55 -10.93 -5.28 -4.98
N ASP A 56 -11.04 -4.00 -4.59
CA ASP A 56 -12.00 -3.53 -3.57
C ASP A 56 -11.85 -4.27 -2.23
N GLN A 57 -10.61 -4.62 -1.88
CA GLN A 57 -10.30 -5.43 -0.70
C GLN A 57 -9.11 -4.89 0.08
N VAL A 58 -9.22 -4.96 1.41
CA VAL A 58 -8.14 -4.66 2.35
C VAL A 58 -7.80 -5.95 3.10
N PRO A 59 -6.74 -6.69 2.71
CA PRO A 59 -6.47 -8.04 3.23
C PRO A 59 -6.35 -8.10 4.76
N ARG A 60 -5.83 -7.05 5.40
CA ARG A 60 -5.73 -6.97 6.87
C ARG A 60 -7.09 -6.94 7.57
N LEU A 61 -8.12 -6.39 6.94
CA LEU A 61 -9.47 -6.30 7.52
C LEU A 61 -10.22 -7.63 7.44
N GLN A 62 -10.02 -8.40 6.35
CA GLN A 62 -10.64 -9.72 6.19
C GLN A 62 -10.23 -10.69 7.30
N HIS A 63 -8.95 -10.69 7.68
CA HIS A 63 -8.45 -11.51 8.78
C HIS A 63 -8.93 -11.02 10.16
N ALA A 64 -9.15 -9.72 10.32
CA ALA A 64 -9.72 -9.17 11.56
C ALA A 64 -11.18 -9.60 11.75
N GLU A 65 -11.96 -9.68 10.67
CA GLU A 65 -13.34 -10.19 10.72
C GLU A 65 -13.40 -11.69 10.99
N ALA A 66 -12.48 -12.47 10.43
CA ALA A 66 -12.39 -13.91 10.70
C ALA A 66 -12.11 -14.23 12.18
N ASN A 67 -11.24 -13.46 12.84
CA ASN A 67 -10.93 -13.62 14.26
C ASN A 67 -12.02 -13.12 15.20
N LYS A 68 -12.97 -12.30 14.72
CA LYS A 68 -14.11 -11.81 15.53
C LYS A 68 -15.25 -12.82 15.66
N LYS A 69 -15.23 -13.90 14.85
CA LYS A 69 -16.26 -14.95 14.82
C LYS A 69 -15.89 -16.21 15.61
N MET A 70 -14.78 -16.18 16.36
CA MET A 70 -14.30 -17.24 17.24
C MET A 70 -14.37 -16.78 18.70
#